data_AF-A0A933SUY5-F1
#
_entry.id   AF-A0A933SUY5-F1
#
_cell.length_a   1.000
_cell.length_b   1.000
_cell.length_c   1.000
_cell.angle_alpha   90.00
_cell.angle_beta   90.00
_cell.angle_gamma   90.00
#
_symmetry.space_group_name_H-M   'P 1'
#
loop_
_entity.id
_entity.type
_entity.pdbx_description
1 polymer ?
#
loop_
_entity_poly.entity_id
_entity_poly.type
_entity_poly.pdbx_seq_one_letter_code
_entity_poly.pdbx_strand_id
1 'polypeptide(L)' 'MKIVSIHQPHFMPWLGYFDKIQRSDYFVFLDTVQFKKNEFQNRNK' A
#
# COMPACT_ATOMS: atom_id res chain seq x y z
N MET A 1 18.33 -13.07 5.71
CA MET A 1 17.84 -12.45 4.45
C MET A 1 16.88 -11.33 4.86
N LYS A 2 16.97 -10.12 4.29
CA LYS A 2 16.07 -9.02 4.66
C LYS A 2 14.87 -8.94 3.73
N ILE A 3 13.68 -8.73 4.30
CA ILE A 3 12.41 -8.59 3.59
C ILE A 3 12.09 -7.11 3.42
N VAL A 4 11.99 -6.67 2.16
CA VAL A 4 11.57 -5.31 1.81
C VAL A 4 10.21 -5.39 1.13
N SER A 5 9.23 -4.67 1.67
CA SER A 5 7.89 -4.56 1.09
C SER A 5 7.60 -3.13 0.66
N ILE A 6 6.84 -2.99 -0.43
CA ILE A 6 6.35 -1.71 -0.93
C ILE A 6 4.85 -1.80 -1.20
N HIS A 7 4.09 -0.76 -0.82
CA HIS A 7 2.64 -0.75 -1.05
C HIS A 7 2.10 0.67 -1.24
N GLN A 8 1.14 0.81 -2.15
CA GLN A 8 0.37 2.05 -2.30
C GLN A 8 -0.60 2.18 -1.11
N PRO A 9 -0.62 3.30 -0.38
CA PRO A 9 -1.64 3.54 0.63
C PRO A 9 -3.05 3.51 0.01
N HIS A 10 -3.97 2.84 0.68
CA HIS A 10 -5.40 2.88 0.37
C HIS A 10 -6.11 3.80 1.36
N PHE A 11 -7.32 4.27 1.01
CA PHE A 11 -8.10 5.20 1.83
C PHE A 11 -8.28 4.71 3.28
N MET A 12 -8.61 3.43 3.46
CA MET A 12 -8.69 2.81 4.78
C MET A 12 -7.79 1.57 4.82
N PRO A 13 -6.85 1.50 5.77
CA PRO A 13 -6.02 0.31 5.95
C PRO A 13 -6.86 -0.85 6.48
N TRP A 14 -6.43 -2.07 6.17
CA TRP A 14 -7.03 -3.31 6.66
C TRP A 14 -5.98 -4.16 7.38
N LEU A 15 -6.40 -5.22 8.09
CA LEU A 15 -5.48 -6.06 8.87
C LEU A 15 -4.30 -6.61 8.06
N GLY A 16 -4.52 -6.97 6.80
CA GLY A 16 -3.45 -7.44 5.90
C GLY A 16 -2.43 -6.36 5.52
N TYR A 17 -2.80 -5.08 5.59
CA TYR A 17 -1.86 -3.97 5.41
C TYR A 17 -0.89 -3.89 6.59
N PHE A 18 -1.42 -4.00 7.81
CA PHE A 18 -0.61 -3.98 9.04
C PHE A 18 0.24 -5.25 9.19
N ASP A 19 -0.31 -6.43 8.89
CA ASP A 19 0.44 -7.68 8.88
C ASP A 19 1.63 -7.61 7.90
N LYS A 20 1.43 -7.00 6.72
CA LYS A 20 2.51 -6.75 5.76
C LYS A 20 3.60 -5.83 6.31
N ILE A 21 3.23 -4.75 6.98
CA ILE A 21 4.19 -3.85 7.64
C ILE A 21 4.98 -4.63 8.70
N GLN A 22 4.28 -5.38 9.56
CA GLN A 22 4.89 -6.14 10.66
C GLN A 22 5.86 -7.22 10.17
N ARG A 23 5.59 -7.85 9.02
CA ARG A 23 6.46 -8.90 8.43
C ARG A 23 7.67 -8.37 7.66
N SER A 24 7.78 -7.06 7.47
CA SER A 24 8.85 -6.45 6.66
C SER A 24 9.95 -5.89 7.55
N ASP A 25 11.21 -6.10 7.18
CA ASP A 25 12.33 -5.39 7.81
C ASP A 25 12.33 -3.91 7.41
N TYR A 26 11.91 -3.63 6.17
CA TYR A 26 11.69 -2.28 5.65
C TYR A 26 10.39 -2.22 4.86
N PHE A 27 9.56 -1.22 5.18
CA PHE A 27 8.32 -0.96 4.47
C PHE A 27 8.38 0.40 3.79
N VAL A 28 8.13 0.43 2.48
CA VAL A 28 8.12 1.65 1.67
C VAL A 28 6.68 1.99 1.30
N PHE A 29 6.27 3.23 1.59
CA PHE A 29 5.02 3.77 1.07
C PHE A 29 5.23 4.21 -0.37
N LEU A 30 4.44 3.66 -1.29
CA LEU A 30 4.44 4.05 -2.69
C LEU A 30 3.39 5.14 -2.91
N ASP A 31 3.76 6.38 -2.60
CA ASP A 31 2.89 7.55 -2.66
C ASP A 31 2.79 8.17 -4.06
N THR A 32 3.82 7.98 -4.88
CA THR A 32 3.93 8.56 -6.22
C THR A 32 3.74 7.48 -7.27
N VAL A 33 2.51 7.36 -7.78
CA VAL A 33 2.14 6.41 -8.84
C VAL A 33 1.38 7.10 -9.97
N GLN A 34 1.46 6.51 -11.17
CA GLN A 34 0.66 6.97 -12.29
C GLN A 34 -0.82 6.75 -12.02
N PHE A 35 -1.62 7.81 -12.18
CA PHE A 35 -3.07 7.72 -12.10
C PHE A 35 -3.64 6.81 -13.19
N LYS A 36 -4.48 5.86 -12.79
CA LYS A 36 -5.21 4.97 -13.71
C LYS A 36 -6.70 5.30 -13.68
N LYS A 37 -7.29 5.61 -14.84
CA LYS A 37 -8.71 5.95 -14.95
C LYS A 37 -9.61 4.75 -14.59
N ASN A 38 -10.75 5.02 -13.94
CA ASN A 38 -11.80 4.05 -13.57
C ASN A 38 -11.46 2.99 -12.50
N GLU A 39 -10.27 3.06 -11.90
CA GLU A 39 -9.90 2.22 -10.76
C GLU A 39 -10.84 2.40 -9.56
N PHE A 40 -11.03 1.35 -8.77
CA PHE A 40 -11.94 1.35 -7.62
C PHE A 40 -11.50 2.36 -6.54
N GLN A 41 -10.19 2.46 -6.28
CA GLN A 41 -9.62 3.39 -5.31
C GLN A 41 -9.88 4.87 -5.63
N ASN A 42 -10.16 5.21 -6.90
CA ASN A 42 -10.50 6.58 -7.31
C ASN A 42 -11.97 6.94 -7.06
N ARG A 43 -12.78 5.96 -6.63
CA ARG A 43 -14.21 6.14 -6.33
C ARG A 43 -14.45 6.49 -4.88
N ASN A 44 -13.39 6.53 -4.05
CA ASN A 44 -13.42 7.06 -2.70
C ASN A 44 -13.68 8.57 -2.80
N LYS A 45 -14.92 8.98 -2.49
CA LYS A 45 -15.36 10.37 -2.39
C LYS A 45 -15.50 10.77 -0.93
#